data_AF-A0A938W8Z9-F1
#
_entry.id   AF-A0A938W8Z9-F1
#
_cell.length_a   1.000
_cell.length_b   1.000
_cell.length_c   1.000
_cell.angle_alpha   90.00
_cell.angle_beta   90.00
_cell.angle_gamma   90.00
#
_symmetry.space_group_name_H-M   'P 1'
#
loop_
_entity.id
_entity.type
_entity.pdbx_description
1 polymer ?
#
loop_
_entity_poly.entity_id
_entity_poly.type
_entity_poly.pdbx_seq_one_letter_code
_entity_poly.pdbx_strand_id
1 'polypeptide(L)'
;MINLSIANTAVFLAIASLHALRLAFQLPVRVAGHEVEGWVSIAAVIGALVLAALNWRAIHSPGKTEWLKLLLALLIVDAVLAFYSWKAGLSYWGLEAKAFAWWLLFDLVAIAVLFWGIRRKKN
;
A
#
# COMPACT_ATOMS: atom_id res chain seq x y z
N MET A 1 13.47 14.41 10.51
CA MET A 1 12.12 13.99 10.06
C MET A 1 11.92 14.20 8.57
N ILE A 2 12.18 15.40 8.02
CA ILE A 2 12.02 15.68 6.57
C ILE A 2 12.83 14.70 5.70
N ASN A 3 14.09 14.41 6.07
CA ASN A 3 14.94 13.47 5.33
C ASN A 3 14.34 12.05 5.24
N LEU A 4 13.65 11.58 6.29
CA LEU A 4 13.00 10.27 6.31
C LEU A 4 11.78 10.26 5.37
N SER A 5 10.98 11.33 5.38
CA SER A 5 9.84 11.45 4.48
C SER A 5 10.28 11.54 3.01
N ILE A 6 11.37 12.25 2.71
CA ILE A 6 11.94 12.28 1.35
C ILE A 6 12.39 10.88 0.92
N ALA A 7 13.07 10.15 1.81
CA ALA A 7 13.46 8.76 1.55
C ALA A 7 12.23 7.88 1.26
N ASN A 8 11.14 8.03 2.00
CA ASN A 8 9.89 7.30 1.74
C ASN A 8 9.32 7.58 0.35
N THR A 9 9.32 8.85 -0.11
CA THR A 9 8.91 9.18 -1.48
C THR A 9 9.79 8.47 -2.51
N ALA A 10 11.11 8.48 -2.30
CA ALA A 10 12.06 7.81 -3.20
C ALA A 10 11.81 6.29 -3.23
N VAL A 11 11.53 5.68 -2.07
CA VAL A 11 11.17 4.25 -1.97
C VAL A 11 9.89 3.95 -2.74
N PHE A 12 8.82 4.75 -2.57
CA PHE A 12 7.58 4.54 -3.31
C PHE A 12 7.77 4.69 -4.83
N LEU A 13 8.56 5.67 -5.26
CA LEU A 13 8.90 5.81 -6.69
C LEU A 13 9.72 4.62 -7.20
N ALA A 14 10.70 4.14 -6.42
CA ALA A 14 11.48 2.97 -6.79
C ALA A 14 10.59 1.71 -6.92
N ILE A 15 9.65 1.51 -6.00
CA ILE A 15 8.66 0.43 -6.08
C ILE A 15 7.81 0.58 -7.36
N ALA A 16 7.28 1.77 -7.63
CA ALA A 16 6.51 2.04 -8.85
C ALA A 16 7.34 1.74 -10.11
N SER A 17 8.61 2.17 -10.16
CA SER A 17 9.51 1.89 -11.27
C SER A 17 9.79 0.40 -11.45
N LEU A 18 10.01 -0.35 -10.37
CA LEU A 18 10.22 -1.80 -10.44
C LEU A 18 9.00 -2.53 -11.01
N HIS A 19 7.79 -2.17 -10.57
CA HIS A 19 6.57 -2.76 -11.10
C HIS A 19 6.27 -2.30 -12.54
N ALA A 20 6.61 -1.07 -12.91
CA ALA A 20 6.50 -0.59 -14.28
C ALA A 20 7.45 -1.32 -15.22
N LEU A 21 8.71 -1.55 -14.80
CA LEU A 21 9.68 -2.37 -15.55
C LEU A 21 9.19 -3.80 -15.72
N ARG A 22 8.65 -4.39 -14.64
CA ARG A 22 8.04 -5.72 -14.71
C ARG A 22 6.95 -5.79 -15.78
N LEU A 23 6.07 -4.79 -15.84
CA LEU A 23 5.00 -4.72 -16.84
C LEU A 23 5.55 -4.53 -18.26
N ALA A 24 6.53 -3.64 -18.43
CA ALA A 24 7.12 -3.32 -19.72
C ALA A 24 7.86 -4.53 -20.35
N PHE A 25 8.57 -5.30 -19.52
CA PHE A 25 9.38 -6.44 -19.96
C PHE A 25 8.71 -7.80 -19.70
N GLN A 26 7.46 -7.81 -19.23
CA GLN A 26 6.70 -9.02 -18.87
C GLN A 26 7.49 -9.98 -17.96
N LEU A 27 8.22 -9.42 -16.99
CA LEU A 27 9.07 -10.22 -16.11
C LEU A 27 8.22 -11.09 -15.17
N PRO A 28 8.46 -12.41 -15.12
CA PRO A 28 7.78 -13.28 -14.17
C PRO A 28 8.29 -12.96 -12.75
N VAL A 29 7.36 -12.76 -11.82
CA VAL A 29 7.69 -12.58 -10.39
C VAL A 29 6.97 -13.65 -9.61
N ARG A 30 7.74 -14.35 -8.76
CA ARG A 30 7.23 -15.44 -7.94
C ARG A 30 7.39 -15.12 -6.46
N VAL A 31 6.33 -15.36 -5.69
CA VAL A 31 6.29 -15.22 -4.24
C VAL A 31 5.81 -16.54 -3.66
N ALA A 32 6.60 -17.15 -2.78
CA ALA A 32 6.30 -18.46 -2.19
C ALA A 32 5.96 -19.55 -3.26
N GLY A 33 6.63 -19.51 -4.42
CA GLY A 33 6.38 -20.44 -5.52
C GLY A 33 5.17 -20.12 -6.40
N HIS A 34 4.35 -19.12 -6.03
CA HIS A 34 3.25 -18.64 -6.87
C HIS A 34 3.69 -17.48 -7.76
N GLU A 35 3.35 -17.59 -9.04
CA GLU A 35 3.54 -16.52 -10.00
C GLU A 35 2.49 -15.44 -9.78
N VAL A 36 2.95 -14.23 -9.48
CA VAL A 36 2.08 -13.09 -9.22
C VAL A 36 1.47 -12.66 -10.54
N GLU A 37 0.17 -12.38 -10.58
CA GLU A 37 -0.48 -11.93 -11.81
C GLU A 37 0.00 -10.52 -12.22
N GLY A 38 -0.01 -10.24 -13.53
CA GLY A 38 0.45 -8.95 -14.06
C GLY A 38 -0.34 -7.74 -13.53
N TRP A 39 -1.66 -7.88 -13.35
CA TRP A 39 -2.53 -6.80 -12.85
C TRP A 39 -2.15 -6.34 -11.44
N VAL A 40 -1.55 -7.21 -10.62
CA VAL A 40 -1.06 -6.86 -9.28
C VAL A 40 0.05 -5.81 -9.38
N SER A 41 0.86 -5.86 -10.44
CA SER A 41 1.86 -4.82 -10.69
C SER A 41 1.25 -3.52 -11.14
N ILE A 42 0.15 -3.55 -11.90
CA ILE A 42 -0.58 -2.32 -12.27
C ILE A 42 -1.10 -1.65 -10.99
N ALA A 43 -1.72 -2.42 -10.10
CA ALA A 43 -2.20 -1.93 -8.81
C ALA A 43 -1.04 -1.36 -7.96
N ALA A 44 0.11 -2.04 -7.93
CA ALA A 44 1.29 -1.58 -7.20
C ALA A 44 1.88 -0.26 -7.77
N VAL A 45 1.94 -0.10 -9.10
CA VAL A 45 2.36 1.16 -9.73
C VAL A 45 1.43 2.31 -9.30
N ILE A 46 0.12 2.12 -9.46
CA ILE A 46 -0.87 3.16 -9.13
C ILE A 46 -0.81 3.49 -7.64
N GLY A 47 -0.83 2.47 -6.78
CA GLY A 47 -0.79 2.64 -5.32
C GLY A 47 0.49 3.36 -4.86
N ALA A 48 1.66 2.95 -5.36
CA ALA A 48 2.92 3.57 -4.99
C ALA A 48 3.03 5.03 -5.48
N LEU A 49 2.54 5.35 -6.68
CA LEU A 49 2.47 6.74 -7.15
C LEU A 49 1.52 7.61 -6.30
N VAL A 50 0.36 7.07 -5.90
CA VAL A 50 -0.56 7.76 -4.99
C VAL A 50 0.10 8.01 -3.63
N LEU A 51 0.80 7.01 -3.08
CA LEU A 51 1.54 7.14 -1.82
C LEU A 51 2.66 8.16 -1.93
N ALA A 52 3.44 8.15 -3.01
CA ALA A 52 4.50 9.13 -3.28
C ALA A 52 3.92 10.56 -3.33
N ALA A 53 2.80 10.75 -4.04
CA ALA A 53 2.13 12.04 -4.14
C ALA A 53 1.57 12.53 -2.78
N LEU A 54 0.92 11.65 -2.01
CA LEU A 54 0.39 11.99 -0.69
C LEU A 54 1.50 12.30 0.30
N ASN A 55 2.58 11.52 0.29
CA ASN A 55 3.75 11.76 1.15
C ASN A 55 4.46 13.08 0.78
N TRP A 56 4.61 13.38 -0.51
CA TRP A 56 5.13 14.66 -0.97
C TRP A 56 4.29 15.85 -0.49
N ARG A 57 2.96 15.73 -0.58
CA ARG A 57 2.02 16.74 -0.06
C ARG A 57 2.12 16.89 1.46
N ALA A 58 2.23 15.80 2.20
CA ALA A 58 2.39 15.83 3.65
C ALA A 58 3.71 16.51 4.09
N ILE A 59 4.76 16.45 3.26
CA ILE A 59 6.02 17.18 3.48
C ILE A 59 5.86 18.68 3.21
N HIS A 60 5.26 19.06 2.08
CA HIS A 60 5.18 20.47 1.65
C HIS A 60 4.08 21.27 2.34
N SER A 61 2.99 20.61 2.70
CA SER A 61 1.84 21.20 3.39
C SER A 61 1.54 20.38 4.63
N PRO A 62 2.43 20.43 5.64
CA PRO A 62 2.32 19.61 6.82
C PRO A 62 1.04 19.98 7.57
N GLY A 63 0.09 19.05 7.59
CA GLY A 63 -1.17 19.18 8.30
C GLY A 63 -1.66 17.82 8.74
N LYS A 64 -2.32 17.76 9.91
CA LYS A 64 -2.87 16.49 10.46
C LYS A 64 -3.71 15.75 9.42
N THR A 65 -4.48 16.48 8.60
CA THR A 65 -5.33 15.90 7.56
C THR A 65 -4.54 15.22 6.43
N GLU A 66 -3.43 15.81 5.97
CA GLU A 66 -2.60 15.19 4.92
C GLU A 66 -1.89 13.93 5.42
N TRP A 67 -1.40 13.95 6.67
CA TRP A 67 -0.85 12.76 7.33
C TRP A 67 -1.90 11.66 7.50
N LEU A 68 -3.13 12.00 7.87
CA LEU A 68 -4.22 11.03 7.98
C LEU A 68 -4.61 10.44 6.62
N LYS A 69 -4.58 11.22 5.53
CA LYS A 69 -4.80 10.70 4.17
C LYS A 69 -3.70 9.75 3.74
N LEU A 70 -2.44 10.07 4.03
CA LEU A 70 -1.31 9.18 3.77
C LEU A 70 -1.45 7.87 4.54
N LEU A 71 -1.77 7.95 5.84
CA LEU A 71 -1.99 6.77 6.68
C LEU A 71 -3.16 5.91 6.17
N LEU A 72 -4.27 6.55 5.78
CA LEU A 72 -5.41 5.87 5.18
C LEU A 72 -5.02 5.15 3.89
N ALA A 73 -4.25 5.79 3.01
CA ALA A 73 -3.78 5.17 1.78
C ALA A 73 -2.85 3.98 2.04
N LEU A 74 -1.97 4.06 3.04
CA LEU A 74 -1.10 2.96 3.46
C LEU A 74 -1.93 1.76 3.94
N LEU A 75 -2.91 1.99 4.81
CA LEU A 75 -3.81 0.92 5.28
C LEU A 75 -4.63 0.30 4.15
N ILE A 76 -5.09 1.09 3.18
CA ILE A 76 -5.80 0.56 2.01
C ILE A 76 -4.88 -0.35 1.19
N VAL A 77 -3.63 0.05 0.98
CA VAL A 77 -2.65 -0.79 0.26
C VAL A 77 -2.39 -2.07 1.05
N ASP A 78 -2.21 -1.99 2.36
CA ASP A 78 -1.99 -3.17 3.22
C ASP A 78 -3.19 -4.12 3.19
N ALA A 79 -4.42 -3.60 3.30
CA ALA A 79 -5.65 -4.37 3.17
C ALA A 79 -5.74 -5.08 1.80
N VAL A 80 -5.37 -4.41 0.71
CA VAL A 80 -5.37 -5.02 -0.63
C VAL A 80 -4.34 -6.15 -0.72
N LEU A 81 -3.15 -5.97 -0.14
CA LEU A 81 -2.12 -7.00 -0.09
C LEU A 81 -2.56 -8.18 0.79
N ALA A 82 -3.11 -7.93 1.97
CA ALA A 82 -3.64 -8.95 2.86
C ALA A 82 -4.78 -9.74 2.20
N PHE A 83 -5.70 -9.05 1.51
CA PHE A 83 -6.76 -9.68 0.74
C PHE A 83 -6.22 -10.55 -0.39
N TYR A 84 -5.24 -10.06 -1.16
CA TYR A 84 -4.61 -10.82 -2.24
C TYR A 84 -3.90 -12.06 -1.68
N SER A 85 -3.11 -11.91 -0.63
CA SER A 85 -2.38 -13.01 0.01
C SER A 85 -3.30 -14.07 0.58
N TRP A 86 -4.41 -13.66 1.19
CA TRP A 86 -5.46 -14.58 1.65
C TRP A 86 -6.12 -15.33 0.48
N LYS A 87 -6.56 -14.60 -0.56
CA LYS A 87 -7.23 -15.18 -1.73
C LYS A 87 -6.31 -16.16 -2.49
N ALA A 88 -5.04 -15.82 -2.62
CA ALA A 88 -4.04 -16.64 -3.28
C ALA A 88 -3.49 -17.79 -2.40
N GLY A 89 -3.98 -17.93 -1.16
CA GLY A 89 -3.54 -18.98 -0.24
C GLY A 89 -2.07 -18.90 0.13
N LEU A 90 -1.47 -17.71 0.05
CA LEU A 90 -0.05 -17.52 0.30
C LEU A 90 0.28 -17.78 1.77
N SER A 91 1.45 -18.36 2.00
CA SER A 91 2.03 -18.52 3.33
C SER A 91 3.49 -18.11 3.26
N TYR A 92 3.87 -17.06 3.98
CA TYR A 92 5.23 -16.53 4.01
C TYR A 92 5.48 -15.81 5.34
N TRP A 93 6.75 -15.71 5.72
CA TRP A 93 7.20 -15.10 6.99
C TRP A 93 6.57 -15.70 8.26
N GLY A 94 6.30 -17.01 8.24
CA GLY A 94 5.69 -17.72 9.37
C GLY A 94 4.19 -17.47 9.54
N LEU A 95 3.56 -16.73 8.62
CA LEU A 95 2.12 -16.51 8.61
C LEU A 95 1.43 -17.53 7.70
N GLU A 96 0.42 -18.20 8.26
CA GLU A 96 -0.50 -19.04 7.49
C GLU A 96 -1.50 -18.17 6.71
N ALA A 97 -2.08 -18.72 5.63
CA ALA A 97 -3.09 -18.05 4.81
C ALA A 97 -4.24 -17.43 5.63
N LYS A 98 -4.67 -18.09 6.71
CA LYS A 98 -5.74 -17.61 7.60
C LYS A 98 -5.35 -16.37 8.40
N ALA A 99 -4.07 -16.15 8.68
CA ALA A 99 -3.60 -14.97 9.38
C ALA A 99 -3.81 -13.69 8.56
N PHE A 100 -3.71 -13.76 7.23
CA PHE A 100 -3.98 -12.62 6.34
C PHE A 100 -5.44 -12.18 6.37
N ALA A 101 -6.39 -13.11 6.60
CA ALA A 101 -7.81 -12.75 6.75
C ALA A 101 -8.06 -11.93 8.03
N TRP A 102 -7.38 -12.28 9.13
CA TRP A 102 -7.46 -11.52 10.38
C TRP A 102 -6.83 -10.13 10.25
N TRP A 103 -5.68 -10.03 9.57
CA TRP A 103 -5.05 -8.75 9.25
C TRP A 103 -5.94 -7.87 8.39
N LEU A 104 -6.54 -8.43 7.33
CA LEU A 104 -7.51 -7.72 6.51
C LEU A 104 -8.66 -7.15 7.35
N LEU A 105 -9.23 -7.94 8.26
CA LEU A 105 -10.33 -7.46 9.12
C LEU A 105 -9.87 -6.28 9.99
N PHE A 106 -8.68 -6.36 10.57
CA PHE A 106 -8.09 -5.27 11.35
C PHE A 106 -7.92 -4.00 10.49
N ASP A 107 -7.37 -4.13 9.29
CA ASP A 107 -7.16 -2.99 8.39
C ASP A 107 -8.48 -2.35 7.98
N LEU A 108 -9.51 -3.14 7.67
CA LEU A 108 -10.82 -2.62 7.31
C LEU A 108 -11.44 -1.80 8.45
N VAL A 109 -11.28 -2.25 9.70
CA VAL A 109 -11.73 -1.48 10.88
C VAL A 109 -10.92 -0.19 11.03
N ALA A 110 -9.59 -0.25 10.90
CA ALA A 110 -8.72 0.92 10.98
C ALA A 110 -9.04 1.95 9.90
N ILE A 111 -9.24 1.51 8.64
CA ILE A 111 -9.66 2.31 7.49
C ILE A 111 -10.99 3.00 7.80
N ALA A 112 -11.99 2.27 8.31
CA ALA A 112 -13.29 2.85 8.64
C ALA A 112 -13.14 3.95 9.71
N VAL A 113 -12.43 3.68 10.80
CA VAL A 113 -12.21 4.67 11.87
C VAL A 113 -11.50 5.92 11.34
N LEU A 114 -10.43 5.76 10.56
CA LEU A 114 -9.68 6.88 9.99
C LEU A 114 -10.51 7.68 9.00
N PHE A 115 -11.23 7.00 8.10
CA PHE A 115 -12.06 7.66 7.10
C PHE A 115 -13.15 8.53 7.75
N TRP A 116 -13.84 7.98 8.76
CA TRP A 116 -14.84 8.74 9.52
C TRP A 116 -14.23 9.91 10.30
N GLY A 117 -13.04 9.72 10.89
CA GLY A 117 -12.31 10.78 11.57
C GLY A 117 -11.89 11.93 10.65
N ILE A 118 -11.46 11.63 9.42
CA ILE A 118 -11.12 12.65 8.41
C ILE A 118 -12.38 13.40 7.96
N ARG A 119 -13.49 12.68 7.70
CA ARG A 119 -14.74 13.28 7.21
C ARG A 119 -15.33 14.29 8.20
N ARG A 120 -15.37 13.95 9.49
CA ARG A 120 -15.91 14.83 10.55
C ARG A 120 -15.14 16.15 10.71
N LYS A 121 -13.87 16.19 10.31
CA LYS A 121 -13.04 17.39 10.44
C LYS A 121 -13.17 18.37 9.27
N LYS A 122 -13.81 17.91 8.18
CA LYS A 122 -14.00 18.68 6.94
C LYS A 122 -15.37 19.37 6.89
N ASN A 123 -16.31 18.90 7.72
CA ASN A 123 -17.60 19.53 8.02
C ASN A 123 -17.48 20.35 9.31
#